data_AF-A0AAU1X2H0-F1
#
_entry.id   AF-A0AAU1X2H0-F1
#
_cell.length_a   1.000
_cell.length_b   1.000
_cell.length_c   1.000
_cell.angle_alpha   90.00
_cell.angle_beta   90.00
_cell.angle_gamma   90.00
#
_symmetry.space_group_name_H-M   'P 1'
#
loop_
_entity.id
_entity.type
_entity.pdbx_description
1 polymer ?
#
loop_
_entity_poly.entity_id
_entity_poly.type
_entity_poly.pdbx_seq_one_letter_code
_entity_poly.pdbx_strand_id
1 'polypeptide(L)'
;MSRLCRIDDCDRPARPQRTLCVRCRERQRRSGDPTVTQWGTADEFDVRIIVEEKRPAEALTRLERVLVARGLTDRQVPASEVARIVGVDKRTVERWRSRDRRERQAA
;
A
#
# COMPACT_ATOMS: atom_id res chain seq x y z
N MET A 1 -25.97 12.08 13.36
CA MET A 1 -26.29 10.63 13.36
C MET A 1 -25.00 9.84 13.27
N SER A 2 -24.73 8.99 14.26
CA SER A 2 -23.58 8.10 14.27
C SER A 2 -23.84 6.94 13.31
N ARG A 3 -23.01 6.78 12.27
CA ARG A 3 -23.12 5.62 11.36
C ARG A 3 -22.66 4.37 12.09
N LEU A 4 -23.28 3.22 11.80
CA LEU A 4 -22.82 1.93 12.30
C LEU A 4 -21.57 1.46 11.54
N CYS A 5 -20.83 0.56 12.16
CA CYS A 5 -19.70 -0.12 11.55
C CYS A 5 -20.14 -0.90 10.31
N ARG A 6 -19.31 -0.90 9.26
CA ARG A 6 -19.57 -1.61 7.99
C ARG A 6 -19.44 -3.14 8.07
N ILE A 7 -18.81 -3.67 9.13
CA ILE A 7 -18.60 -5.12 9.25
C ILE A 7 -19.92 -5.78 9.67
N ASP A 8 -20.31 -6.83 8.93
CA ASP A 8 -21.46 -7.65 9.27
C ASP A 8 -21.34 -8.18 10.71
N ASP A 9 -22.46 -8.19 11.44
CA ASP A 9 -22.52 -8.51 12.87
C ASP A 9 -21.74 -7.56 13.81
N CYS A 10 -21.47 -6.32 13.38
CA CYS A 10 -20.93 -5.27 14.26
C CYS A 10 -21.93 -4.13 14.49
N ASP A 11 -22.48 -4.10 15.70
CA ASP A 11 -23.44 -3.10 16.20
C ASP A 11 -22.80 -1.78 16.70
N ARG A 12 -21.48 -1.67 16.63
CA ARG A 12 -20.75 -0.51 17.17
C ARG A 12 -20.83 0.70 16.25
N PRO A 13 -20.83 1.93 16.80
CA PRO A 13 -20.70 3.12 15.98
C PRO A 13 -19.35 3.15 15.26
N ALA A 14 -19.38 3.48 13.97
CA ALA A 14 -18.20 3.82 13.20
C ALA A 14 -17.57 5.10 13.75
N ARG A 15 -16.25 5.24 13.58
CA ARG A 15 -15.57 6.48 13.96
C ARG A 15 -16.07 7.66 13.11
N PRO A 16 -16.02 8.91 13.63
CA PRO A 16 -16.29 10.10 12.83
C PRO A 16 -15.50 10.07 11.52
N GLN A 17 -16.20 10.32 10.40
CA GLN A 17 -15.64 10.31 9.03
C GLN A 17 -15.03 8.97 8.57
N ARG A 18 -15.35 7.85 9.21
CA ARG A 18 -14.87 6.52 8.84
C ARG A 18 -16.03 5.52 8.73
N THR A 19 -15.73 4.37 8.13
CA THR A 19 -16.70 3.27 7.92
C THR A 19 -16.57 2.15 8.96
N LEU A 20 -15.48 2.12 9.72
CA LEU A 20 -15.17 1.06 10.70
C LEU A 20 -15.10 1.63 12.11
N CYS A 21 -15.56 0.83 13.09
CA CYS A 21 -15.31 1.08 14.50
C CYS A 21 -13.83 0.79 14.84
N VAL A 22 -13.36 1.25 16.01
CA VAL A 22 -11.96 1.05 16.45
C VAL A 22 -11.60 -0.43 16.51
N ARG A 23 -12.47 -1.26 17.11
CA ARG A 23 -12.22 -2.70 17.30
C ARG A 23 -12.14 -3.47 15.98
N CYS A 24 -13.07 -3.23 15.05
CA CYS A 24 -13.05 -3.90 13.74
C CYS A 24 -11.86 -3.45 12.89
N ARG A 25 -11.48 -2.17 12.96
CA ARG A 25 -10.25 -1.69 12.31
C ARG A 25 -9.00 -2.37 12.89
N GLU A 26 -8.94 -2.52 14.21
CA GLU A 26 -7.80 -3.15 14.87
C GLU A 26 -7.78 -4.68 14.63
N ARG A 27 -8.95 -5.33 14.61
CA ARG A 27 -9.10 -6.72 14.17
C ARG A 27 -8.62 -6.88 12.74
N GLN A 28 -9.04 -6.04 11.79
CA GLN A 28 -8.56 -6.10 10.41
C GLN A 28 -7.03 -5.97 10.32
N ARG A 29 -6.44 -5.11 11.16
CA ARG A 29 -4.98 -4.99 11.28
C ARG A 29 -4.32 -6.24 11.87
N ARG A 30 -4.92 -6.87 12.89
CA ARG A 30 -4.38 -8.07 13.54
C ARG A 30 -4.59 -9.35 12.73
N SER A 31 -5.72 -9.46 12.04
CA SER A 31 -6.09 -10.59 11.17
C SER A 31 -5.22 -10.68 9.92
N GLY A 32 -4.44 -9.64 9.61
CA GLY A 32 -3.34 -9.76 8.66
C GLY A 32 -3.81 -10.02 7.23
N ASP A 33 -4.88 -9.37 6.77
CA ASP A 33 -5.20 -9.35 5.33
C ASP A 33 -3.92 -8.97 4.58
N PRO A 34 -3.33 -9.91 3.80
CA PRO A 34 -2.00 -9.75 3.23
C PRO A 34 -1.96 -8.59 2.24
N THR A 35 -3.10 -8.26 1.64
CA THR A 35 -3.23 -7.14 0.71
C THR A 35 -3.17 -5.76 1.40
N VAL A 36 -3.46 -5.69 2.71
CA VAL A 36 -3.59 -4.42 3.46
C VAL A 36 -2.53 -4.22 4.54
N THR A 37 -2.06 -5.31 5.17
CA THR A 37 -1.39 -5.19 6.49
C THR A 37 -0.03 -5.88 6.61
N GLN A 38 0.36 -6.77 5.69
CA GLN A 38 1.67 -7.40 5.79
C GLN A 38 2.78 -6.50 5.24
N TRP A 39 3.64 -6.07 6.16
CA TRP A 39 4.98 -5.54 5.90
C TRP A 39 6.05 -6.66 5.92
N GLY A 40 5.63 -7.92 6.07
CA GLY A 40 6.48 -8.98 6.62
C GLY A 40 7.29 -9.79 5.61
N THR A 41 6.74 -10.05 4.43
CA THR A 41 7.42 -10.88 3.42
C THR A 41 7.09 -10.33 2.05
N ALA A 42 8.11 -9.83 1.36
CA ALA A 42 8.02 -9.56 -0.07
C ALA A 42 8.70 -10.73 -0.78
N ASP A 43 8.08 -11.26 -1.82
CA ASP A 43 8.79 -12.16 -2.71
C ASP A 43 9.79 -11.35 -3.56
N GLU A 44 11.07 -11.45 -3.25
CA GLU A 44 12.13 -10.73 -3.96
C GLU A 44 12.20 -11.10 -5.44
N PHE A 45 11.82 -12.34 -5.79
CA PHE A 45 11.79 -12.81 -7.16
C PHE A 45 10.68 -12.10 -7.94
N ASP A 46 9.49 -12.01 -7.36
CA ASP A 46 8.36 -11.31 -7.96
C ASP A 46 8.64 -9.80 -8.09
N VAL A 47 9.19 -9.18 -7.04
CA VAL A 47 9.61 -7.76 -7.10
C VAL A 47 10.59 -7.54 -8.25
N ARG A 48 11.61 -8.40 -8.40
CA ARG A 48 12.59 -8.29 -9.47
C ARG A 48 11.94 -8.42 -10.85
N ILE A 49 11.14 -9.45 -11.08
CA ILE A 49 10.45 -9.67 -12.36
C ILE A 49 9.57 -8.47 -12.72
N ILE A 50 8.80 -7.95 -11.76
CA ILE A 50 7.91 -6.81 -12.01
C ILE A 50 8.72 -5.56 -12.35
N VAL A 51 9.83 -5.30 -11.66
CA VAL A 51 10.71 -4.17 -11.94
C VAL A 51 11.42 -4.32 -13.29
N GLU A 52 11.82 -5.53 -13.67
CA GLU A 52 12.51 -5.83 -14.92
C GLU A 52 11.58 -5.75 -16.13
N GLU A 53 10.43 -6.41 -16.04
CA GLU A 53 9.49 -6.57 -17.15
C GLU A 53 8.40 -5.50 -17.18
N LYS A 54 8.32 -4.63 -16.15
CA LYS A 54 7.28 -3.60 -16.00
C LYS A 54 5.85 -4.15 -16.09
N ARG A 55 5.64 -5.40 -15.68
CA ARG A 55 4.32 -6.04 -15.74
C ARG A 55 3.41 -5.48 -14.65
N PRO A 56 2.13 -5.20 -14.96
CA PRO A 56 1.17 -4.90 -13.91
C PRO A 56 1.00 -6.14 -13.03
N ALA A 57 1.06 -5.93 -11.71
CA ALA A 57 0.87 -6.99 -10.75
C ALA A 57 -0.35 -6.66 -9.87
N GLU A 58 -1.35 -7.52 -9.97
CA GLU A 58 -2.50 -7.49 -9.09
C GLU A 58 -2.13 -8.20 -7.77
N ALA A 59 -2.79 -7.83 -6.67
CA ALA A 59 -2.58 -8.43 -5.35
C ALA A 59 -1.20 -8.24 -4.67
N LEU A 60 -0.34 -7.33 -5.13
CA LEU A 60 0.91 -7.01 -4.41
C LEU A 60 0.65 -6.61 -2.95
N THR A 61 1.44 -7.18 -2.05
CA THR A 61 1.51 -6.76 -0.65
C THR A 61 1.99 -5.31 -0.56
N ARG A 62 1.75 -4.67 0.58
CA ARG A 62 2.16 -3.29 0.79
C ARG A 62 3.68 -3.11 0.67
N LEU A 63 4.47 -4.06 1.15
CA LEU A 63 5.93 -4.01 1.06
C LEU A 63 6.39 -4.15 -0.40
N GLU A 64 5.88 -5.15 -1.12
CA GLU A 64 6.20 -5.35 -2.54
C GLU A 64 5.88 -4.13 -3.38
N ARG A 65 4.72 -3.49 -3.14
CA ARG A 65 4.37 -2.24 -3.84
C ARG A 65 5.42 -1.15 -3.64
N VAL A 66 5.94 -1.00 -2.43
CA VAL A 66 6.97 -0.01 -2.13
C VAL A 66 8.30 -0.40 -2.78
N LEU A 67 8.70 -1.66 -2.69
CA LEU A 67 9.95 -2.16 -3.28
C LEU A 67 9.93 -2.06 -4.80
N VAL A 68 8.86 -2.48 -5.45
CA VAL A 68 8.64 -2.33 -6.90
C VAL A 68 8.67 -0.86 -7.29
N ALA A 69 7.96 0.01 -6.57
CA ALA A 69 7.93 1.43 -6.89
C ALA A 69 9.31 2.11 -6.74
N ARG A 70 10.13 1.67 -5.76
CA ARG A 70 11.51 2.11 -5.61
C ARG A 70 12.38 1.63 -6.77
N GLY A 71 12.36 0.34 -7.09
CA GLY A 71 13.13 -0.22 -8.21
C GLY A 71 12.79 0.43 -9.56
N LEU A 72 11.50 0.66 -9.83
CA LEU A 72 11.07 1.38 -11.04
C LEU A 72 11.46 2.86 -11.01
N THR A 73 11.48 3.50 -9.84
CA THR A 73 11.94 4.89 -9.68
C THR A 73 13.44 5.02 -9.92
N ASP A 74 14.26 4.09 -9.43
CA ASP A 74 15.70 4.08 -9.69
C ASP A 74 15.99 3.87 -11.19
N ARG A 75 15.10 3.15 -11.90
CA ARG A 75 15.09 3.04 -13.38
C ARG A 75 14.45 4.23 -14.11
N GLN A 76 14.18 5.33 -13.41
CA GLN A 76 13.61 6.58 -13.94
C GLN A 76 12.25 6.42 -14.63
N VAL A 77 11.47 5.38 -14.29
CA VAL A 77 10.12 5.19 -14.82
C VAL A 77 9.19 6.33 -14.36
N PRO A 78 8.33 6.90 -15.23
CA PRO A 78 7.40 7.95 -14.84
C PRO A 78 6.46 7.55 -13.70
N ALA A 79 6.14 8.49 -12.80
CA ALA A 79 5.30 8.20 -11.62
C ALA A 79 3.89 7.70 -11.97
N SER A 80 3.34 8.13 -13.11
CA SER A 80 2.06 7.63 -13.64
C SER A 80 2.13 6.17 -14.07
N GLU A 81 3.25 5.75 -14.65
CA GLU A 81 3.45 4.37 -15.09
C GLU A 81 3.70 3.44 -13.90
N VAL A 82 4.49 3.90 -12.92
CA VAL A 82 4.65 3.18 -11.63
C VAL A 82 3.30 2.99 -10.94
N ALA A 83 2.48 4.04 -10.90
CA ALA A 83 1.15 3.99 -10.30
C ALA A 83 0.25 2.92 -10.96
N ARG A 84 0.30 2.83 -12.29
CA ARG A 84 -0.42 1.79 -13.07
C ARG A 84 0.09 0.38 -12.75
N ILE A 85 1.41 0.18 -12.70
CA ILE A 85 2.03 -1.14 -12.46
C ILE A 85 1.72 -1.65 -11.04
N VAL A 86 1.76 -0.75 -10.06
CA VAL A 86 1.66 -1.08 -8.62
C VAL A 86 0.21 -0.98 -8.10
N GLY A 87 -0.73 -0.52 -8.93
CA GLY A 87 -2.13 -0.36 -8.57
C GLY A 87 -2.38 0.67 -7.48
N VAL A 88 -1.72 1.83 -7.55
CA VAL A 88 -1.88 2.97 -6.62
C VAL A 88 -2.07 4.28 -7.39
N ASP A 89 -2.38 5.38 -6.70
CA ASP A 89 -2.47 6.70 -7.34
C ASP A 89 -1.08 7.35 -7.55
N LYS A 90 -0.95 8.19 -8.59
CA LYS A 90 0.29 8.93 -8.90
C LYS A 90 0.80 9.74 -7.72
N ARG A 91 -0.09 10.38 -6.96
CA ARG A 91 0.24 11.23 -5.80
C ARG A 91 0.85 10.41 -4.67
N THR A 92 0.45 9.15 -4.50
CA THR A 92 1.06 8.20 -3.57
C THR A 92 2.50 7.89 -3.98
N VAL A 93 2.77 7.64 -5.27
CA VAL A 93 4.14 7.43 -5.77
C VAL A 93 5.00 8.67 -5.56
N GLU A 94 4.50 9.86 -5.89
CA GLU A 94 5.22 11.13 -5.67
C GLU A 94 5.53 11.37 -4.19
N ARG A 95 4.62 10.99 -3.29
CA ARG A 95 4.84 11.07 -1.84
C ARG A 95 5.96 10.12 -1.39
N TRP A 96 6.00 8.89 -1.90
CA TRP A 96 7.08 7.94 -1.63
C TRP A 96 8.43 8.48 -2.10
N ARG A 97 8.51 8.98 -3.34
CA ARG A 97 9.73 9.61 -3.85
C ARG A 97 10.20 10.78 -3.00
N SER A 98 9.26 11.61 -2.56
CA SER A 98 9.57 12.76 -1.71
C SER A 98 10.11 12.34 -0.35
N ARG A 99 9.56 11.26 0.22
CA ARG A 99 10.04 10.67 1.46
C ARG A 99 11.44 10.06 1.29
N ASP A 100 11.65 9.27 0.24
CA ASP A 100 12.94 8.64 -0.04
C ASP A 100 14.06 9.69 -0.24
N ARG A 101 13.77 10.82 -0.91
CA ARG A 101 14.72 11.93 -1.03
C ARG A 101 15.08 12.55 0.33
N ARG A 102 14.11 12.70 1.23
CA ARG A 102 14.37 13.22 2.59
C ARG A 102 15.20 12.24 3.41
N GLU A 103 14.90 10.95 3.31
CA GLU A 103 15.65 9.89 4.00
C GLU A 103 17.10 9.83 3.49
N ARG A 104 17.34 9.96 2.18
CA ARG A 104 18.69 10.01 1.60
C ARG A 104 19.49 11.28 1.95
N GLN A 105 18.83 12.38 2.28
CA GLN A 105 19.50 13.63 2.70
C GLN A 105 19.83 13.65 4.19
N ALA A 106 19.19 12.79 4.98
CA ALA A 106 19.38 12.69 6.42
C ALA A 106 20.38 11.58 6.82
N ALA A 107 20.86 10.80 5.84
CA ALA A 107 21.87 9.75 5.97
C ALA A 107 23.21 10.26 5.43
#